data_AF-A0A852IFI9-F1
#
_entry.id   AF-A0A852IFI9-F1
#
_cell.length_a   1.000
_cell.length_b   1.000
_cell.length_c   1.000
_cell.angle_alpha   90.00
_cell.angle_beta   90.00
_cell.angle_gamma   90.00
#
_symmetry.space_group_name_H-M   'P 1'
#
loop_
_entity.id
_entity.type
_entity.pdbx_description
1 polymer ?
#
loop_
_entity_poly.entity_id
_entity_poly.type
_entity_poly.pdbx_seq_one_letter_code
_entity_poly.pdbx_strand_id
1 'polypeptide(L)'
;MPEDSNREAYNLPPTRTPDSDRITSVPNPVHLIQTVFNYVVDAPITFVREWIERQQAKNKFYYYHQKFRRVPDLSECLEGDYLCYFEAEAQWRRDRLVDQQIVEIIRERLGACKHREGPNQFQNCAKEMELLAQVTKAYQDRYGDLGVHGNARTCLMKQKHRMMEERKAQANESQ
;
A
#
# COMPACT_ATOMS: atom_id res chain seq x y z
N MET A 1 17.15 -8.46 6.24
CA MET A 1 16.22 -7.33 5.98
C MET A 1 16.14 -6.52 7.26
N PRO A 2 16.16 -5.17 7.22
CA PRO A 2 15.93 -4.37 8.43
C PRO A 2 14.63 -4.86 9.09
N GLU A 3 14.57 -4.88 10.42
CA GLU A 3 13.38 -5.38 11.12
C GLU A 3 12.12 -4.65 10.63
N ASP A 4 11.24 -5.41 9.98
CA ASP A 4 10.07 -4.90 9.29
C ASP A 4 9.00 -4.49 10.32
N SER A 5 9.05 -3.24 10.80
CA SER A 5 7.88 -2.61 11.44
C SER A 5 6.64 -2.64 10.52
N ASN A 6 6.86 -2.84 9.22
CA ASN A 6 5.84 -2.89 8.18
C ASN A 6 5.39 -4.32 7.83
N ARG A 7 5.82 -5.35 8.58
CA ARG A 7 5.52 -6.76 8.22
C ARG A 7 4.02 -7.05 8.18
N GLU A 8 3.24 -6.42 9.05
CA GLU A 8 1.77 -6.50 9.06
C GLU A 8 1.14 -5.78 7.86
N ALA A 9 1.75 -4.69 7.39
CA ALA A 9 1.31 -3.95 6.21
C ALA A 9 1.63 -4.69 4.90
N TYR A 10 2.48 -5.71 4.90
CA TYR A 10 2.82 -6.48 3.69
C TYR A 10 2.52 -7.99 3.81
N ASN A 11 2.08 -8.47 4.98
CA ASN A 11 1.59 -9.83 5.24
C ASN A 11 2.39 -10.96 4.54
N LEU A 12 3.72 -10.95 4.69
CA LEU A 12 4.54 -11.98 4.06
C LEU A 12 4.29 -13.35 4.74
N PRO A 13 3.86 -14.40 3.99
CA PRO A 13 3.83 -15.75 4.53
C PRO A 13 5.26 -16.22 4.85
N PRO A 14 5.43 -17.14 5.81
CA PRO A 14 6.74 -17.70 6.11
C PRO A 14 7.29 -18.44 4.89
N THR A 15 8.55 -18.16 4.54
CA THR A 15 9.24 -18.87 3.45
C THR A 15 9.39 -20.34 3.83
N ARG A 16 8.85 -21.23 3.00
CA ARG A 16 9.02 -22.70 3.12
C ARG A 16 9.74 -23.20 1.87
N THR A 17 11.03 -23.43 1.98
CA THR A 17 11.80 -24.12 0.95
C THR A 17 11.93 -25.59 1.34
N PRO A 18 11.64 -26.54 0.44
CA PRO A 18 11.91 -27.95 0.73
C PRO A 18 13.41 -28.15 0.93
N ASP A 19 13.77 -29.17 1.72
CA ASP A 19 15.17 -29.57 1.84
C ASP A 19 15.68 -30.11 0.50
N SER A 20 16.96 -29.89 0.21
CA SER A 20 17.57 -30.36 -1.03
C SER A 20 17.97 -31.82 -0.89
N ASP A 21 17.08 -32.73 -1.29
CA ASP A 21 17.38 -34.17 -1.29
C ASP A 21 18.36 -34.53 -2.42
N ARG A 22 19.49 -35.17 -2.08
CA ARG A 22 20.47 -35.67 -3.05
C ARG A 22 20.03 -37.01 -3.63
N ILE A 23 19.30 -36.97 -4.74
CA ILE A 23 18.82 -38.18 -5.43
C ILE A 23 19.94 -38.83 -6.27
N THR A 24 20.94 -38.04 -6.69
CA THR A 24 22.07 -38.51 -7.51
C THR A 24 23.42 -38.28 -6.83
N SER A 25 24.43 -39.07 -7.20
CA SER A 25 25.82 -38.95 -6.69
C SER A 25 26.61 -37.81 -7.33
N VAL A 26 26.09 -37.22 -8.41
CA VAL A 26 26.75 -36.11 -9.12
C VAL A 26 26.44 -34.79 -8.40
N PRO A 27 27.45 -33.98 -8.05
CA PRO A 27 27.22 -32.71 -7.37
C PRO A 27 26.46 -31.72 -8.27
N ASN A 28 25.44 -31.07 -7.72
CA ASN A 28 24.66 -30.07 -8.43
C ASN A 28 25.51 -28.79 -8.66
N PRO A 29 25.73 -28.36 -9.92
CA PRO A 29 26.53 -27.17 -10.22
C PRO A 29 25.95 -25.88 -9.65
N VAL A 30 24.64 -25.83 -9.36
CA VAL A 30 23.99 -24.66 -8.74
C VAL A 30 24.60 -24.35 -7.37
N HIS A 31 24.90 -25.36 -6.55
CA HIS A 31 25.53 -25.13 -5.25
C HIS A 31 26.94 -24.59 -5.38
N LEU A 32 27.70 -25.03 -6.39
CA LEU A 32 29.03 -24.49 -6.65
C LEU A 32 28.96 -23.01 -7.09
N ILE A 33 28.02 -22.68 -7.97
CA ILE A 33 27.83 -21.29 -8.42
C ILE A 33 27.38 -20.41 -7.25
N GLN A 34 26.48 -20.89 -6.39
CA GLN A 34 26.04 -20.18 -5.19
C GLN A 34 27.19 -19.92 -4.23
N THR A 35 28.04 -20.91 -3.95
CA THR A 35 29.19 -20.72 -3.06
C THR A 35 30.18 -19.72 -3.64
N VAL A 36 30.51 -19.83 -4.94
CA VAL A 36 31.38 -18.86 -5.62
C VAL A 36 30.77 -17.45 -5.57
N PHE A 37 29.48 -17.30 -5.83
CA PHE A 37 28.79 -16.00 -5.72
C PHE A 37 28.89 -15.43 -4.30
N ASN A 38 28.67 -16.25 -3.28
CA ASN A 38 28.74 -15.82 -1.89
C ASN A 38 30.14 -15.30 -1.51
N TYR A 39 31.20 -15.99 -1.94
CA TYR A 39 32.57 -15.58 -1.62
C TYR A 39 33.09 -14.42 -2.48
N VAL A 40 32.76 -14.41 -3.77
CA VAL A 40 33.31 -13.42 -4.72
C VAL A 40 32.52 -12.13 -4.72
N VAL A 41 31.20 -12.18 -4.47
CA VAL A 41 30.30 -11.03 -4.61
C VAL A 41 29.69 -10.64 -3.27
N ASP A 42 29.00 -11.55 -2.58
CA ASP A 42 28.22 -11.19 -1.38
C ASP A 42 29.12 -10.79 -0.19
N ALA A 43 30.17 -11.56 0.10
CA ALA A 43 31.11 -11.29 1.19
C ALA A 43 31.83 -9.92 1.09
N PRO A 44 32.41 -9.51 -0.07
CA PRO A 44 33.01 -8.19 -0.16
C PRO A 44 31.96 -7.06 -0.11
N ILE A 45 30.76 -7.26 -0.67
CA ILE A 45 29.68 -6.26 -0.62
C ILE A 45 29.19 -6.06 0.82
N THR A 46 29.00 -7.13 1.57
CA THR A 46 28.60 -7.07 2.99
C THR A 46 29.67 -6.35 3.81
N PHE A 47 30.96 -6.62 3.57
CA PHE A 47 32.05 -5.87 4.22
C PHE A 47 32.00 -4.35 3.94
N VAL A 48 31.78 -3.96 2.68
CA VAL A 48 31.65 -2.53 2.30
C VAL A 48 30.41 -1.92 2.97
N ARG A 49 29.28 -2.63 2.98
CA ARG A 49 28.05 -2.20 3.66
C ARG A 49 28.30 -1.97 5.15
N GLU A 50 28.94 -2.91 5.84
CA GLU A 50 29.30 -2.77 7.26
C GLU A 50 30.25 -1.60 7.51
N TRP A 51 31.20 -1.34 6.60
CA TRP A 51 32.06 -0.17 6.69
C TRP A 51 31.26 1.14 6.57
N ILE A 52 30.32 1.23 5.64
CA ILE A 52 29.43 2.38 5.47
C ILE A 52 28.54 2.56 6.72
N GLU A 53 27.90 1.49 7.19
CA GLU A 53 27.04 1.51 8.38
C GLU A 53 27.83 1.96 9.62
N ARG A 54 29.09 1.55 9.77
CA ARG A 54 29.99 2.06 10.84
C ARG A 54 30.24 3.56 10.74
N GLN A 55 30.37 4.13 9.54
CA GLN A 55 30.51 5.59 9.41
C GLN A 55 29.19 6.31 9.67
N GLN A 56 28.08 5.78 9.17
CA GLN A 56 26.75 6.34 9.41
C GLN A 56 26.36 6.30 10.89
N ALA A 57 26.75 5.25 11.61
CA ALA A 57 26.51 5.11 13.04
C ALA A 57 27.22 6.18 13.88
N LYS A 58 28.37 6.71 13.41
CA LYS A 58 29.06 7.83 14.08
C LYS A 58 28.26 9.12 14.01
N ASN A 59 27.53 9.33 12.92
CA ASN A 59 26.76 10.55 12.64
C ASN A 59 25.29 10.19 12.35
N LYS A 60 24.57 9.74 13.37
CA LYS A 60 23.15 9.35 13.21
C LYS A 60 22.25 10.59 13.16
N PHE A 61 21.55 10.76 12.04
CA PHE A 61 20.51 11.79 11.88
C PHE A 61 19.13 11.20 12.11
N TYR A 62 18.27 11.95 12.80
CA TYR A 62 16.88 11.58 13.06
C TYR A 62 15.96 12.43 12.20
N TYR A 63 14.96 11.79 11.58
CA TYR A 63 13.86 12.46 10.90
C TYR A 63 12.54 11.95 11.49
N TYR A 64 11.51 12.80 11.46
CA TYR A 64 10.21 12.49 12.01
C TYR A 64 9.14 12.53 10.93
N HIS A 65 8.16 11.65 11.07
CA HIS A 65 6.98 11.68 10.22
C HIS A 65 6.06 12.84 10.63
N GLN A 66 5.65 13.66 9.67
CA GLN A 66 4.77 14.79 9.94
C GLN A 66 3.37 14.30 10.33
N LYS A 67 2.86 14.80 11.45
CA LYS A 67 1.49 14.51 11.93
C LYS A 67 0.61 15.73 11.75
N PHE A 68 -0.38 15.64 10.87
CA PHE A 68 -1.37 16.68 10.68
C PHE A 68 -2.53 16.49 11.67
N ARG A 69 -2.89 17.55 12.40
CA ARG A 69 -4.14 17.57 13.16
C ARG A 69 -5.33 17.64 12.21
N ARG A 70 -6.46 17.07 12.61
CA ARG A 70 -7.72 17.23 11.86
C ARG A 70 -8.23 18.67 11.98
N VAL A 71 -8.84 19.11 10.92
CA VAL A 71 -9.50 20.40 10.68
C VAL A 71 -10.98 20.08 10.42
N PRO A 72 -11.92 21.00 10.74
CA PRO A 72 -13.32 20.85 10.34
C PRO A 72 -13.45 20.56 8.84
N ASP A 73 -14.37 19.65 8.50
CA ASP A 73 -14.66 19.30 7.12
C ASP A 73 -15.56 20.37 6.47
N LEU A 74 -15.67 20.31 5.14
CA LEU A 74 -16.42 21.30 4.36
C LEU A 74 -17.92 21.40 4.76
N SER A 75 -18.49 20.35 5.35
CA SER A 75 -19.88 20.33 5.81
C SER A 75 -20.14 21.21 7.04
N GLU A 76 -19.10 21.52 7.82
CA GLU A 76 -19.20 22.31 9.06
C GLU A 76 -18.91 23.79 8.81
N CYS A 77 -18.29 24.13 7.68
CA CYS A 77 -17.96 25.49 7.31
C CYS A 77 -19.21 26.32 6.95
N LEU A 78 -19.22 27.59 7.37
CA LEU A 78 -20.25 28.55 6.98
C LEU A 78 -20.14 28.95 5.51
N GLU A 79 -21.27 29.34 4.91
CA GLU A 79 -21.28 29.84 3.53
C GLU A 79 -20.52 31.16 3.40
N GLY A 80 -19.50 31.18 2.54
CA GLY A 80 -18.65 32.37 2.31
C GLY A 80 -17.41 32.48 3.20
N ASP A 81 -17.18 31.53 4.11
CA ASP A 81 -15.93 31.46 4.88
C ASP A 81 -14.81 30.78 4.08
N TYR A 82 -14.04 31.58 3.35
CA TYR A 82 -12.94 31.09 2.52
C TYR A 82 -11.76 30.51 3.30
N LEU A 83 -11.55 30.92 4.56
CA LEU A 83 -10.47 30.37 5.37
C LEU A 83 -10.79 28.93 5.77
N CYS A 84 -12.02 28.69 6.24
CA CYS A 84 -12.49 27.34 6.55
C CYS A 84 -12.44 26.44 5.30
N TYR A 85 -12.85 26.95 4.14
CA TYR A 85 -12.79 26.19 2.88
C TYR A 85 -11.37 25.81 2.49
N PHE A 86 -10.42 26.73 2.64
CA PHE A 86 -9.03 26.47 2.30
C PHE A 86 -8.43 25.35 3.16
N GLU A 87 -8.67 25.39 4.47
CA GLU A 87 -8.15 24.36 5.38
C GLU A 87 -8.82 22.99 5.15
N ALA A 88 -10.15 22.98 4.96
CA ALA A 88 -10.91 21.77 4.65
C ALA A 88 -10.49 21.15 3.31
N GLU A 89 -10.25 21.98 2.29
CA GLU A 89 -9.77 21.50 0.99
C GLU A 89 -8.34 20.94 1.09
N ALA A 90 -7.46 21.57 1.87
CA ALA A 90 -6.12 21.06 2.12
C ALA A 90 -6.14 19.70 2.85
N GLN A 91 -7.06 19.51 3.81
CA GLN A 91 -7.31 18.21 4.45
C GLN A 91 -7.74 17.16 3.42
N TRP A 92 -8.78 17.46 2.64
CA TRP A 92 -9.28 16.54 1.61
C TRP A 92 -8.22 16.16 0.57
N ARG A 93 -7.38 17.10 0.13
CA ARG A 93 -6.28 16.81 -0.81
C ARG A 93 -5.25 15.85 -0.20
N ARG A 94 -4.91 16.02 1.09
CA ARG A 94 -3.99 15.10 1.79
C ARG A 94 -4.62 13.72 1.92
N ASP A 95 -5.87 13.64 2.35
CA ASP A 95 -6.55 12.34 2.53
C ASP A 95 -6.71 11.61 1.18
N ARG A 96 -6.99 12.33 0.09
CA ARG A 96 -7.00 11.75 -1.27
C ARG A 96 -5.64 11.15 -1.67
N LEU A 97 -4.53 11.83 -1.37
CA LEU A 97 -3.18 11.31 -1.64
C LEU A 97 -2.89 10.07 -0.79
N VAL A 98 -3.31 10.06 0.48
CA VAL A 98 -3.18 8.89 1.36
C VAL A 98 -4.00 7.71 0.81
N ASP A 99 -5.25 7.93 0.41
CA ASP A 99 -6.10 6.89 -0.17
C ASP A 99 -5.53 6.33 -1.48
N GLN A 100 -4.89 7.17 -2.31
CA GLN A 100 -4.17 6.70 -3.50
C GLN A 100 -3.03 5.75 -3.13
N GLN A 101 -2.26 6.06 -2.08
CA GLN A 101 -1.21 5.17 -1.59
C GLN A 101 -1.77 3.89 -0.97
N ILE A 102 -2.93 3.94 -0.32
CA ILE A 102 -3.61 2.73 0.20
C ILE A 102 -3.96 1.77 -0.94
N VAL A 103 -4.51 2.28 -2.05
CA VAL A 103 -4.80 1.47 -3.24
C VAL A 103 -3.52 0.86 -3.80
N GLU A 104 -2.44 1.63 -3.89
CA GLU A 104 -1.17 1.16 -4.44
C GLU A 104 -0.55 0.07 -3.55
N ILE A 105 -0.55 0.22 -2.23
CA ILE A 105 -0.07 -0.81 -1.29
C ILE A 105 -0.83 -2.14 -1.50
N ILE A 106 -2.15 -2.08 -1.67
CA ILE A 106 -2.95 -3.30 -1.88
C ILE A 106 -2.68 -3.91 -3.25
N ARG A 107 -2.39 -3.08 -4.26
CA ARG A 107 -1.95 -3.54 -5.58
C ARG A 107 -0.59 -4.23 -5.52
N GLU A 108 0.36 -3.67 -4.77
CA GLU A 108 1.67 -4.28 -4.52
C GLU A 108 1.55 -5.63 -3.81
N ARG A 109 0.67 -5.75 -2.81
CA ARG A 109 0.38 -7.03 -2.14
C ARG A 109 -0.06 -8.10 -3.14
N LEU A 110 -1.06 -7.78 -3.96
CA LEU A 110 -1.55 -8.68 -4.99
C LEU A 110 -0.48 -9.04 -6.03
N GLY A 111 0.37 -8.08 -6.42
CA GLY A 111 1.52 -8.34 -7.27
C GLY A 111 2.53 -9.31 -6.63
N ALA A 112 2.83 -9.11 -5.35
CA ALA A 112 3.73 -9.97 -4.58
C ALA A 112 3.16 -11.38 -4.40
N CYS A 113 1.86 -11.50 -4.15
CA CYS A 113 1.16 -12.78 -4.03
C CYS A 113 1.16 -13.57 -5.34
N LYS A 114 0.82 -12.93 -6.47
CA LYS A 114 0.91 -13.54 -7.80
C LYS A 114 2.32 -14.04 -8.11
N HIS A 115 3.33 -13.23 -7.79
CA HIS A 115 4.72 -13.62 -8.02
C HIS A 115 5.15 -14.84 -7.17
N ARG A 116 4.70 -14.93 -5.92
CA ARG A 116 5.03 -16.05 -5.03
C ARG A 116 4.33 -17.35 -5.42
N GLU A 117 3.06 -17.27 -5.79
CA GLU A 117 2.23 -18.45 -6.04
C GLU A 117 2.40 -19.02 -7.44
N GLY A 118 2.87 -18.21 -8.39
CA GLY A 118 3.16 -18.62 -9.76
C GLY A 118 1.94 -19.27 -10.44
N PRO A 119 1.97 -20.56 -10.77
CA PRO A 119 0.86 -21.23 -11.47
C PRO A 119 -0.43 -21.30 -10.65
N ASN A 120 -0.34 -21.37 -9.31
CA ASN A 120 -1.50 -21.55 -8.43
C ASN A 120 -2.11 -20.21 -7.95
N GLN A 121 -1.75 -19.11 -8.60
CA GLN A 121 -2.13 -17.74 -8.20
C GLN A 121 -3.64 -17.51 -8.09
N PHE A 122 -4.47 -18.23 -8.86
CA PHE A 122 -5.90 -17.99 -8.89
C PHE A 122 -6.63 -18.53 -7.65
N GLN A 123 -6.08 -19.57 -7.01
CA GLN A 123 -6.71 -20.21 -5.85
C GLN A 123 -6.24 -19.59 -4.55
N ASN A 124 -4.92 -19.41 -4.42
CA ASN A 124 -4.32 -19.00 -3.15
C ASN A 124 -4.42 -17.46 -2.96
N CYS A 125 -4.39 -16.67 -4.04
CA CYS A 125 -4.48 -15.20 -3.99
C CYS A 125 -5.91 -14.62 -3.95
N ALA A 126 -6.94 -15.44 -3.80
CA ALA A 126 -8.35 -15.00 -3.89
C ALA A 126 -8.68 -13.85 -2.92
N LYS A 127 -8.20 -13.94 -1.67
CA LYS A 127 -8.43 -12.93 -0.63
C LYS A 127 -7.88 -11.55 -1.00
N GLU A 128 -6.71 -11.50 -1.61
CA GLU A 128 -6.08 -10.23 -2.00
C GLU A 128 -6.77 -9.62 -3.23
N MET A 129 -7.25 -10.47 -4.15
CA MET A 129 -8.07 -10.03 -5.28
C MET A 129 -9.38 -9.40 -4.81
N GLU A 130 -10.08 -10.03 -3.87
CA GLU A 130 -11.29 -9.48 -3.26
C GLU A 130 -11.01 -8.16 -2.52
N LEU A 131 -9.92 -8.09 -1.75
CA LEU A 131 -9.54 -6.87 -1.05
C LEU A 131 -9.25 -5.73 -2.02
N LEU A 132 -8.53 -5.99 -3.12
CA LEU A 132 -8.29 -5.00 -4.15
C LEU A 132 -9.59 -4.55 -4.81
N ALA A 133 -10.51 -5.46 -5.13
CA ALA A 133 -11.80 -5.12 -5.69
C ALA A 133 -12.63 -4.22 -4.74
N GLN A 134 -12.64 -4.52 -3.44
CA GLN A 134 -13.34 -3.72 -2.44
C GLN A 134 -12.75 -2.31 -2.32
N VAL A 135 -11.42 -2.21 -2.21
CA VAL A 135 -10.77 -0.90 -2.02
C VAL A 135 -10.80 -0.06 -3.29
N THR A 136 -10.61 -0.67 -4.47
CA THR A 136 -10.76 0.06 -5.75
C THR A 136 -12.19 0.52 -5.97
N LYS A 137 -13.20 -0.29 -5.61
CA LYS A 137 -14.60 0.14 -5.63
C LYS A 137 -14.83 1.32 -4.68
N ALA A 138 -14.38 1.23 -3.43
CA ALA A 138 -14.53 2.32 -2.46
C ALA A 138 -13.81 3.62 -2.91
N TYR A 139 -12.63 3.48 -3.53
CA TYR A 139 -11.87 4.61 -4.08
C TYR A 139 -12.59 5.23 -5.30
N GLN A 140 -13.09 4.41 -6.23
CA GLN A 140 -13.86 4.88 -7.39
C GLN A 140 -15.17 5.53 -6.96
N ASP A 141 -15.83 4.97 -5.96
CA ASP A 141 -17.02 5.54 -5.37
C ASP A 141 -16.70 6.92 -4.77
N ARG A 142 -15.64 7.06 -3.98
CA ARG A 142 -15.28 8.35 -3.37
C ARG A 142 -14.75 9.37 -4.38
N TYR A 143 -13.81 8.97 -5.23
CA TYR A 143 -13.01 9.87 -6.06
C TYR A 143 -13.25 9.79 -7.58
N GLY A 144 -14.07 8.85 -8.05
CA GLY A 144 -14.41 8.73 -9.47
C GLY A 144 -15.19 9.94 -9.99
N ASP A 145 -15.03 10.25 -11.27
CA ASP A 145 -15.81 11.24 -12.03
C ASP A 145 -15.84 12.67 -11.47
N LEU A 146 -14.88 13.00 -10.60
CA LEU A 146 -14.71 14.34 -10.04
C LEU A 146 -14.11 15.36 -11.02
N GLY A 147 -13.61 14.88 -12.16
CA GLY A 147 -12.91 15.68 -13.16
C GLY A 147 -11.50 16.11 -12.75
N VAL A 148 -10.84 16.86 -13.62
CA VAL A 148 -9.47 17.36 -13.40
C VAL A 148 -9.40 18.35 -12.23
N HIS A 149 -10.43 19.21 -12.10
CA HIS A 149 -10.57 20.18 -11.01
C HIS A 149 -11.43 19.65 -9.86
N GLY A 150 -11.30 18.35 -9.55
CA GLY A 150 -12.02 17.73 -8.44
C GLY A 150 -11.59 18.31 -7.09
N ASN A 151 -12.56 18.83 -6.33
CA ASN A 151 -12.35 19.49 -5.04
C ASN A 151 -13.22 18.83 -3.95
N ALA A 152 -13.01 19.22 -2.69
CA ALA A 152 -13.83 18.76 -1.57
C ALA A 152 -15.34 19.02 -1.77
N ARG A 153 -15.69 20.16 -2.40
CA ARG A 153 -17.08 20.53 -2.69
C ARG A 153 -17.76 19.58 -3.66
N THR A 154 -17.09 19.22 -4.75
CA THR A 154 -17.66 18.29 -5.73
C THR A 154 -17.75 16.88 -5.15
N CYS A 155 -16.80 16.49 -4.28
CA CYS A 155 -16.87 15.24 -3.53
C CYS A 155 -18.09 15.19 -2.61
N LEU A 156 -18.36 16.27 -1.87
CA LEU A 156 -19.54 16.38 -1.00
C LEU A 156 -20.85 16.33 -1.79
N MET A 157 -20.92 16.99 -2.96
CA MET A 157 -22.10 16.92 -3.82
C MET A 157 -22.33 15.51 -4.38
N LYS A 158 -21.27 14.80 -4.79
CA LYS A 158 -21.34 13.39 -5.19
C LYS A 158 -21.86 12.50 -4.07
N GLN A 159 -21.36 12.70 -2.84
CA GLN A 159 -21.82 11.96 -1.66
C GLN A 159 -23.30 12.21 -1.38
N LYS A 160 -23.74 13.47 -1.46
CA LYS A 160 -25.17 13.82 -1.31
C LYS A 160 -26.04 13.14 -2.37
N HIS A 161 -25.61 13.12 -3.63
CA HIS A 161 -26.32 12.42 -4.69
C HIS A 161 -26.52 10.94 -4.37
N ARG A 162 -25.45 10.25 -3.96
CA ARG A 162 -25.51 8.84 -3.57
C ARG A 162 -26.46 8.60 -2.40
N MET A 163 -26.37 9.40 -1.34
CA MET A 163 -27.27 9.24 -0.19
C MET A 163 -28.74 9.43 -0.57
N MET A 164 -29.04 10.32 -1.52
CA MET A 164 -30.40 10.49 -2.02
C MET A 164 -30.87 9.29 -2.87
N GLU A 165 -29.98 8.70 -3.66
CA GLU A 165 -30.27 7.48 -4.43
C GLU A 165 -30.50 6.26 -3.52
N GLU A 166 -29.64 6.05 -2.53
CA GLU A 166 -29.78 4.99 -1.53
C GLU A 166 -31.10 5.11 -0.76
N ARG A 167 -31.46 6.33 -0.33
CA ARG A 167 -32.74 6.59 0.32
C ARG A 167 -33.94 6.30 -0.58
N LYS A 168 -33.86 6.62 -1.88
CA LYS A 168 -34.92 6.30 -2.84
C LYS A 168 -35.04 4.79 -3.08
N ALA A 169 -33.92 4.09 -3.19
CA ALA A 169 -33.90 2.63 -3.36
C ALA A 169 -34.55 1.94 -2.14
N GLN A 170 -34.19 2.33 -0.92
CA GLN A 170 -34.78 1.80 0.31
C GLN A 170 -36.29 2.08 0.39
N ALA A 171 -36.73 3.27 0.00
CA ALA A 171 -38.16 3.60 -0.03
C ALA A 171 -38.94 2.72 -1.01
N ASN A 172 -38.38 2.43 -2.19
CA ASN A 172 -38.98 1.56 -3.19
C ASN A 172 -38.98 0.08 -2.77
N GLU A 173 -37.99 -0.38 -2.01
CA GLU A 173 -37.94 -1.74 -1.46
C GLU A 173 -38.94 -1.96 -0.32
N SER A 174 -39.33 -0.89 0.37
CA SER A 174 -40.32 -0.92 1.46
C SER A 174 -41.78 -0.80 1.02
N GLN A 175 -42.03 -0.58 -0.29
CA GLN A 175 -43.36 -0.52 -0.92
C GLN A 175 -43.70 -1.84 -1.59
#